data_AF-A0A1M6WFZ4-F1
#
_entry.id   AF-A0A1M6WFZ4-F1
#
_cell.length_a   1.000
_cell.length_b   1.000
_cell.length_c   1.000
_cell.angle_alpha   90.00
_cell.angle_beta   90.00
_cell.angle_gamma   90.00
#
_symmetry.space_group_name_H-M   'P 1'
#
loop_
_entity.id
_entity.type
_entity.pdbx_description
1 polymer ?
#
loop_
_entity_poly.entity_id
_entity_poly.type
_entity_poly.pdbx_seq_one_letter_code
_entity_poly.pdbx_strand_id
1 'polypeptide(L)'
;MKKISLILALGSIAAVLTACGGNYSRAQTLEQQNSPFNCVGLHVKNAQWHFIDDFGQRVDAMGSCHAGMKHGTFDFVVNGQLVAKTKFIKDSERKTTCFVMGKTRTNLINCMQLNAAQAQNNPQMQQAPMQQAPVQQAPMIQNDQNF
;
A
#
# COMPACT_ATOMS: atom_id res chain seq x y z
N MET A 1 35.47 -33.22 -51.94
CA MET A 1 34.13 -32.62 -52.04
C MET A 1 33.51 -32.58 -50.65
N LYS A 2 33.23 -31.37 -50.16
CA LYS A 2 32.62 -31.08 -48.86
C LYS A 2 31.19 -31.62 -48.81
N LYS A 3 30.82 -32.35 -47.75
CA LYS A 3 29.43 -32.35 -47.25
C LYS A 3 29.48 -32.14 -45.75
N ILE A 4 28.86 -31.02 -45.37
CA ILE A 4 28.92 -30.35 -44.09
C ILE A 4 27.96 -31.08 -43.14
N SER A 5 28.49 -31.56 -42.02
CA SER A 5 27.72 -31.99 -40.86
C SER A 5 27.03 -30.77 -40.26
N LEU A 6 25.69 -30.71 -40.33
CA LEU A 6 24.93 -29.61 -39.76
C LEU A 6 23.65 -30.13 -39.09
N ILE A 7 23.77 -30.77 -37.92
CA ILE A 7 22.65 -30.89 -36.98
C ILE A 7 23.21 -30.76 -35.56
N LEU A 8 23.48 -29.53 -35.14
CA LEU A 8 23.81 -29.18 -33.75
C LEU A 8 23.39 -27.72 -33.53
N ALA A 9 22.09 -27.48 -33.58
CA ALA A 9 21.47 -26.23 -33.11
C ALA A 9 19.94 -26.39 -33.00
N LEU A 10 19.47 -27.38 -32.23
CA LEU A 10 18.15 -27.32 -31.60
C LEU A 10 18.35 -26.88 -30.14
N GLY A 11 19.17 -25.83 -29.97
CA GLY A 11 19.33 -25.12 -28.72
C GLY A 11 18.38 -23.93 -28.71
N SER A 12 17.44 -23.95 -27.76
CA SER A 12 17.12 -22.74 -27.00
C SER A 12 16.38 -21.60 -27.71
N ILE A 13 15.25 -21.85 -28.38
CA ILE A 13 14.31 -20.77 -28.77
C ILE A 13 12.89 -20.95 -28.19
N ALA A 14 12.69 -21.92 -27.29
CA ALA A 14 11.41 -22.04 -26.55
C ALA A 14 11.38 -21.25 -25.23
N ALA A 15 12.48 -20.60 -24.83
CA ALA A 15 12.60 -19.94 -23.53
C ALA A 15 12.38 -18.41 -23.55
N VAL A 16 11.94 -17.82 -24.67
CA VAL A 16 11.75 -16.35 -24.79
C VAL A 16 10.26 -15.94 -24.77
N LEU A 17 9.32 -16.88 -24.61
CA LEU A 17 7.89 -16.55 -24.51
C LEU A 17 7.32 -16.60 -23.08
N THR A 18 8.15 -16.83 -22.04
CA THR A 18 7.68 -16.79 -20.64
C THR A 18 7.73 -15.40 -19.99
N ALA A 19 8.17 -14.36 -20.71
CA ALA A 19 8.29 -13.00 -20.16
C ALA A 19 7.15 -12.06 -20.55
N CYS A 20 5.91 -12.52 -20.61
CA CYS A 20 4.72 -11.64 -20.74
C CYS A 20 3.53 -12.07 -19.86
N GLY A 21 3.77 -12.94 -18.88
CA GLY A 21 2.79 -13.31 -17.85
C GLY A 21 3.14 -12.75 -16.46
N GLY A 22 4.03 -11.75 -16.41
CA GLY A 22 4.48 -11.16 -15.15
C GLY A 22 3.29 -10.54 -14.42
N ASN A 23 2.91 -11.13 -13.28
CA ASN A 23 2.05 -10.47 -12.31
C ASN A 23 2.69 -9.12 -11.99
N TYR A 24 2.16 -8.04 -12.58
CA TYR A 24 2.56 -6.66 -12.34
C TYR A 24 2.17 -6.29 -10.90
N SER A 25 2.91 -6.78 -9.91
CA SER A 25 2.79 -6.35 -8.53
C SER A 25 3.59 -5.06 -8.37
N ARG A 26 3.03 -3.94 -8.87
CA ARG A 26 3.71 -2.64 -8.79
C ARG A 26 3.76 -2.21 -7.32
N ALA A 27 4.93 -2.33 -6.70
CA ALA A 27 5.16 -1.89 -5.33
C ALA A 27 4.84 -0.40 -5.21
N GLN A 28 4.25 -0.01 -4.07
CA GLN A 28 3.95 1.38 -3.76
C GLN A 28 5.23 2.13 -3.41
N THR A 29 5.46 3.27 -4.05
CA THR A 29 6.61 4.14 -3.75
C THR A 29 6.43 4.85 -2.41
N LEU A 30 7.52 5.32 -1.80
CA LEU A 30 7.46 6.08 -0.54
C LEU A 30 6.64 7.37 -0.68
N GLU A 31 6.71 8.04 -1.82
CA GLU A 31 5.91 9.23 -2.11
C GLU A 31 4.41 8.89 -2.11
N GLN A 32 4.03 7.79 -2.76
CA GLN A 32 2.64 7.30 -2.75
C GLN A 32 2.17 6.83 -1.37
N GLN A 33 3.07 6.43 -0.47
CA GLN A 33 2.70 6.10 0.91
C GLN A 33 2.37 7.36 1.72
N ASN A 34 2.93 8.52 1.35
CA ASN A 34 2.70 9.77 2.07
C ASN A 34 1.71 10.72 1.35
N SER A 35 1.03 10.21 0.32
CA SER A 35 -0.01 10.94 -0.42
C SER A 35 -1.42 10.54 0.05
N PRO A 36 -2.47 11.29 -0.33
CA PRO A 36 -3.83 10.81 -0.17
C PRO A 36 -4.02 9.41 -0.78
N PHE A 37 -4.85 8.62 -0.12
CA PHE A 37 -5.12 7.23 -0.47
C PHE A 37 -5.61 7.06 -1.92
N ASN A 38 -4.84 6.33 -2.75
CA ASN A 38 -5.14 6.11 -4.16
C ASN A 38 -4.49 4.83 -4.74
N CYS A 39 -5.29 3.86 -5.20
CA CYS A 39 -4.82 2.61 -5.82
C CYS A 39 -4.64 2.68 -7.35
N VAL A 40 -4.84 3.83 -8.01
CA VAL A 40 -4.72 3.94 -9.48
C VAL A 40 -3.34 3.45 -9.94
N GLY A 41 -3.34 2.44 -10.81
CA GLY A 41 -2.11 1.87 -11.37
C GLY A 41 -1.29 1.02 -10.40
N LEU A 42 -1.87 0.63 -9.25
CA LEU A 42 -1.27 -0.25 -8.25
C LEU A 42 -1.95 -1.63 -8.22
N HIS A 43 -1.17 -2.66 -7.93
CA HIS A 43 -1.65 -4.02 -7.68
C HIS A 43 -0.76 -4.65 -6.61
N VAL A 44 -1.16 -4.50 -5.35
CA VAL A 44 -0.35 -4.80 -4.16
C VAL A 44 -1.24 -5.30 -3.04
N LYS A 45 -0.81 -6.33 -2.33
CA LYS A 45 -1.60 -6.92 -1.23
C LYS A 45 -1.47 -6.18 0.10
N ASN A 46 -0.34 -5.51 0.32
CA ASN A 46 0.03 -4.83 1.57
C ASN A 46 0.36 -3.37 1.27
N ALA A 47 -0.57 -2.65 0.66
CA ALA A 47 -0.45 -1.23 0.43
C ALA A 47 -0.69 -0.47 1.73
N GLN A 48 0.06 0.61 1.92
CA GLN A 48 0.04 1.41 3.13
C GLN A 48 0.05 2.90 2.78
N TRP A 49 -0.81 3.68 3.43
CA TRP A 49 -0.76 5.14 3.33
C TRP A 49 -0.74 5.75 4.72
N HIS A 50 -0.02 6.85 4.83
CA HIS A 50 0.15 7.69 5.99
C HIS A 50 -0.22 9.10 5.57
N PHE A 51 -1.37 9.60 6.00
CA PHE A 51 -1.84 10.92 5.60
C PHE A 51 -2.60 11.60 6.74
N ILE A 52 -2.80 12.91 6.59
CA ILE A 52 -3.70 13.67 7.45
C ILE A 52 -5.02 13.80 6.71
N ASP A 53 -6.12 13.38 7.34
CA ASP A 53 -7.45 13.51 6.74
C ASP A 53 -8.00 14.94 6.85
N ASP A 54 -9.16 15.19 6.25
CA ASP A 54 -9.83 16.50 6.24
C ASP A 54 -10.25 16.96 7.66
N PHE A 55 -10.21 16.06 8.65
CA PHE A 55 -10.52 16.35 10.06
C PHE A 55 -9.25 16.56 10.90
N GLY A 56 -8.07 16.56 10.29
CA GLY A 56 -6.78 16.76 10.96
C GLY A 56 -6.24 15.52 11.69
N GLN A 57 -6.81 14.35 11.44
CA GLN A 57 -6.40 13.09 12.06
C GLN A 57 -5.25 12.46 11.28
N ARG A 58 -4.24 11.93 11.99
CA ARG A 58 -3.21 11.09 11.36
C ARG A 58 -3.78 9.71 11.12
N VAL A 59 -3.86 9.33 9.85
CA VAL A 59 -4.48 8.08 9.40
C VAL A 59 -3.45 7.17 8.77
N ASP A 60 -3.40 5.93 9.26
CA ASP A 60 -2.72 4.82 8.61
C ASP A 60 -3.77 3.95 7.91
N ALA A 61 -3.77 3.94 6.58
CA ALA A 61 -4.64 3.07 5.79
C ALA A 61 -3.85 1.87 5.28
N MET A 62 -4.28 0.64 5.61
CA MET A 62 -3.57 -0.59 5.27
C MET A 62 -4.50 -1.58 4.58
N GLY A 63 -4.04 -2.20 3.49
CA GLY A 63 -4.89 -3.15 2.76
C GLY A 63 -4.37 -3.50 1.38
N SER A 64 -5.28 -3.84 0.46
CA SER A 64 -4.92 -4.32 -0.87
C SER A 64 -5.46 -3.47 -2.01
N CYS A 65 -4.61 -3.17 -3.00
CA CYS A 65 -5.01 -2.67 -4.31
C CYS A 65 -5.09 -3.80 -5.32
N HIS A 66 -6.08 -3.71 -6.21
CA HIS A 66 -6.23 -4.62 -7.34
C HIS A 66 -6.16 -3.84 -8.66
N ALA A 67 -5.63 -4.48 -9.70
CA ALA A 67 -5.49 -3.85 -11.01
C ALA A 67 -6.84 -3.30 -11.51
N GLY A 68 -6.85 -2.05 -11.96
CA GLY A 68 -8.05 -1.37 -12.47
C GLY A 68 -9.02 -0.85 -11.41
N MET A 69 -8.65 -0.88 -10.12
CA MET A 69 -9.46 -0.30 -9.05
C MET A 69 -8.78 0.94 -8.45
N LYS A 70 -9.53 2.05 -8.30
CA LYS A 70 -9.03 3.23 -7.58
C LYS A 70 -8.96 3.02 -6.08
N HIS A 71 -9.78 2.11 -5.54
CA HIS A 71 -9.82 1.75 -4.14
C HIS A 71 -10.08 0.25 -3.98
N GLY A 72 -9.68 -0.32 -2.85
CA GLY A 72 -9.64 -1.75 -2.57
C GLY A 72 -10.32 -2.11 -1.25
N THR A 73 -9.76 -3.03 -0.47
CA THR A 73 -10.23 -3.27 0.91
C THR A 73 -9.20 -2.76 1.88
N PHE A 74 -9.62 -1.88 2.79
CA PHE A 74 -8.73 -1.12 3.65
C PHE A 74 -9.20 -1.09 5.10
N ASP A 75 -8.25 -1.23 5.99
CA ASP A 75 -8.35 -0.93 7.41
C ASP A 75 -7.81 0.49 7.62
N PHE A 76 -8.56 1.32 8.34
CA PHE A 76 -8.19 2.70 8.68
C PHE A 76 -7.91 2.77 10.17
N VAL A 77 -6.67 3.11 10.50
CA VAL A 77 -6.15 3.19 11.86
C VAL A 77 -5.84 4.65 12.16
N VAL A 78 -6.28 5.14 13.31
CA VAL A 78 -5.98 6.49 13.81
C VAL A 78 -5.38 6.35 15.20
N ASN A 79 -4.20 6.94 15.42
CA ASN A 79 -3.46 6.85 16.68
C ASN A 79 -3.29 5.39 17.17
N GLY A 80 -3.02 4.46 16.25
CA GLY A 80 -2.85 3.03 16.57
C GLY A 80 -4.16 2.26 16.84
N GLN A 81 -5.32 2.88 16.75
CA GLN A 81 -6.63 2.24 16.92
C GLN A 81 -7.35 2.04 15.60
N LEU A 82 -7.92 0.84 15.39
CA LEU A 82 -8.74 0.56 14.22
C LEU A 82 -10.08 1.32 14.30
N VAL A 83 -10.26 2.30 13.41
CA VAL A 83 -11.45 3.17 13.35
C VAL A 83 -12.47 2.64 12.35
N ALA A 84 -12.01 2.21 11.17
CA ALA A 84 -12.91 1.74 10.10
C ALA A 84 -12.30 0.59 9.30
N LYS A 85 -13.18 -0.24 8.73
CA LYS A 85 -12.84 -1.19 7.66
C LYS A 85 -13.75 -0.95 6.48
N THR A 86 -13.18 -0.60 5.33
CA THR A 86 -13.94 -0.24 4.14
C THR A 86 -13.61 -1.14 2.96
N LYS A 87 -14.65 -1.66 2.33
CA LYS A 87 -14.59 -2.31 1.03
C LYS A 87 -15.09 -1.34 -0.04
N PHE A 88 -14.23 -1.06 -1.00
CA PHE A 88 -14.58 -0.32 -2.21
C PHE A 88 -14.77 -1.28 -3.39
N ILE A 89 -15.58 -0.87 -4.36
CA ILE A 89 -15.64 -1.48 -5.69
C ILE A 89 -15.49 -0.36 -6.71
N LYS A 90 -14.44 -0.44 -7.53
CA LYS A 90 -13.99 0.64 -8.41
C LYS A 90 -13.72 1.91 -7.59
N ASP A 91 -14.57 2.92 -7.78
CA ASP A 91 -14.43 4.26 -7.21
C ASP A 91 -15.47 4.50 -6.11
N SER A 92 -16.29 3.49 -5.80
CA SER A 92 -17.43 3.62 -4.90
C SER A 92 -17.23 2.81 -3.63
N GLU A 93 -17.49 3.47 -2.52
CA GLU A 93 -17.62 2.81 -1.22
C GLU A 93 -18.81 1.84 -1.25
N ARG A 94 -18.61 0.59 -0.79
CA ARG A 94 -19.69 -0.42 -0.77
C ARG A 94 -20.08 -0.83 0.64
N LYS A 95 -19.09 -0.94 1.51
CA LYS A 95 -19.32 -1.33 2.90
C LYS A 95 -18.21 -0.78 3.77
N THR A 96 -18.58 0.13 4.65
CA THR A 96 -17.74 0.49 5.80
C THR A 96 -18.32 -0.08 7.08
N THR A 97 -17.45 -0.72 7.85
CA THR A 97 -17.70 -1.05 9.25
C THR A 97 -16.95 -0.03 10.09
N CYS A 98 -17.66 0.74 10.89
CA CYS A 98 -17.10 1.69 11.83
C CYS A 98 -16.97 1.04 13.21
N PHE A 99 -15.91 1.38 13.95
CA PHE A 99 -15.59 0.78 15.25
C PHE A 99 -15.58 1.79 16.41
N VAL A 100 -15.70 3.09 16.11
CA VAL A 100 -15.62 4.22 17.06
C VAL A 100 -16.58 4.08 18.26
N MET A 101 -17.83 3.69 18.02
CA MET A 101 -18.85 3.46 19.06
C MET A 101 -19.24 1.98 19.16
N GLY A 102 -18.30 1.10 18.84
CA GLY A 102 -18.57 -0.30 18.55
C GLY A 102 -18.88 -0.53 17.07
N LYS A 103 -19.18 -1.79 16.73
CA LYS A 103 -19.27 -2.27 15.34
C LYS A 103 -20.58 -1.85 14.68
N THR A 104 -20.55 -0.76 13.93
CA THR A 104 -21.71 -0.23 13.20
C THR A 104 -21.45 -0.14 11.69
N ARG A 105 -22.51 -0.08 10.88
CA ARG A 105 -22.40 0.15 9.44
C ARG A 105 -22.75 1.60 9.14
N THR A 106 -21.80 2.33 8.60
CA THR A 106 -21.95 3.73 8.13
C THR A 106 -21.04 3.93 6.92
N ASN A 107 -20.95 5.14 6.37
CA ASN A 107 -19.94 5.45 5.36
C ASN A 107 -18.59 5.81 6.02
N LEU A 108 -17.49 5.81 5.27
CA LEU A 108 -16.16 6.09 5.81
C LEU A 108 -16.09 7.51 6.39
N ILE A 109 -16.55 8.51 5.64
CA ILE A 109 -16.42 9.91 6.05
C ILE A 109 -17.14 10.22 7.37
N ASN A 110 -18.35 9.68 7.58
CA ASN A 110 -19.08 9.83 8.83
C ASN A 110 -18.37 9.11 9.98
N CYS A 111 -17.78 7.93 9.74
CA CYS A 111 -17.01 7.24 10.77
C CYS A 111 -15.78 8.04 11.20
N MET A 112 -15.05 8.61 10.24
CA MET A 112 -13.88 9.45 10.51
C MET A 112 -14.26 10.73 11.25
N GLN A 113 -15.38 11.37 10.89
CA GLN A 113 -15.92 12.53 11.59
C GLN A 113 -16.32 12.20 13.04
N LEU A 114 -16.97 11.04 13.27
CA LEU A 114 -17.31 10.58 14.61
C LEU A 114 -16.05 10.37 15.47
N ASN A 115 -15.00 9.78 14.89
CA ASN A 115 -13.72 9.61 15.59
C ASN A 115 -13.11 10.96 15.98
N ALA A 116 -13.07 11.92 15.05
CA ALA A 116 -12.55 13.26 15.29
C ALA A 116 -13.31 13.97 16.42
N ALA A 117 -14.64 13.89 16.40
CA ALA A 117 -15.49 14.47 17.44
C ALA A 117 -15.25 13.81 18.81
N GLN A 118 -15.04 12.49 18.87
CA GLN A 118 -14.71 11.81 20.12
C GLN A 118 -13.33 12.21 20.66
N ALA A 119 -12.32 12.34 19.79
CA ALA A 119 -10.98 12.74 20.19
C ALA A 119 -10.95 14.17 20.78
N GLN A 120 -11.80 15.07 20.29
CA GLN A 120 -11.96 16.42 20.86
C GLN A 120 -12.61 16.40 22.26
N ASN A 121 -13.51 15.45 22.51
CA ASN A 121 -14.17 15.30 23.80
C ASN A 121 -13.37 14.44 24.80
N ASN A 122 -12.27 13.79 24.36
CA ASN A 122 -11.44 12.96 25.21
C ASN A 122 -9.94 13.02 24.80
N PRO A 123 -9.16 13.98 25.33
CA PRO A 123 -7.78 14.25 24.89
C PRO A 123 -6.78 13.11 25.16
N GLN A 124 -7.14 12.09 25.95
CA GLN A 124 -6.30 10.92 26.18
C GLN A 124 -6.10 10.04 24.93
N MET A 125 -6.93 10.15 23.90
CA MET A 125 -6.79 9.40 22.64
C MET A 125 -5.78 10.00 21.64
N GLN A 126 -5.17 11.15 21.94
CA GLN A 126 -4.22 11.83 21.05
C GLN A 126 -2.76 11.38 21.21
N GLN A 127 -2.46 10.47 22.14
CA GLN A 127 -1.09 10.05 22.44
C GLN A 127 -0.87 8.57 22.13
N ALA A 128 -0.59 8.24 20.87
CA ALA A 128 0.20 7.05 20.56
C ALA A 128 1.67 7.48 20.41
N PRO A 129 2.63 6.77 21.05
CA PRO A 129 4.04 7.13 20.98
C PRO A 129 4.57 6.95 19.55
N MET A 130 5.26 7.98 19.04
CA MET A 130 6.01 7.93 17.79
C MET A 130 7.07 6.83 17.87
N GLN A 131 6.84 5.67 17.28
CA GLN A 131 7.94 4.76 16.94
C GLN A 131 8.55 5.25 15.63
N GLN A 132 9.63 6.03 15.74
CA GLN A 132 10.51 6.34 14.61
C GLN A 132 11.05 5.03 14.04
N ALA A 133 10.78 4.77 12.77
CA ALA A 133 11.40 3.66 12.06
C ALA A 133 12.94 3.83 12.07
N PRO A 134 13.73 2.78 12.34
CA PRO A 134 15.17 2.87 12.36
C PRO A 134 15.69 3.23 10.97
N VAL A 135 16.46 4.32 10.89
CA VAL A 135 17.19 4.75 9.69
C VAL A 135 18.24 3.68 9.39
N GLN A 136 18.00 2.85 8.37
CA GLN A 136 19.01 1.94 7.85
C GLN A 136 20.13 2.79 7.25
N GLN A 137 21.28 2.81 7.93
CA GLN A 137 22.50 3.42 7.42
C GLN A 137 22.93 2.67 6.15
N ALA A 138 23.02 3.39 5.04
CA ALA A 138 23.59 2.85 3.80
C ALA A 138 25.08 2.53 4.02
N PRO A 139 25.58 1.37 3.57
CA PRO A 139 27.01 1.05 3.68
C PRO A 139 27.82 1.99 2.78
N MET A 140 28.87 2.58 3.37
CA MET A 140 29.85 3.38 2.64
C MET A 140 30.61 2.50 1.65
N ILE A 141 30.65 2.92 0.38
CA ILE A 141 31.51 2.33 -0.65
C ILE A 141 32.95 2.72 -0.34
N GLN A 142 33.78 1.73 -0.01
CA GLN A 142 35.23 1.87 0.11
C GLN A 142 35.80 2.00 -1.31
N ASN A 143 36.26 3.19 -1.66
CA ASN A 143 37.08 3.41 -2.86
C ASN A 143 38.50 2.92 -2.52
N ASP A 144 38.84 1.72 -2.97
CA ASP A 144 40.24 1.31 -3.11
C ASP A 144 40.82 2.00 -4.35
N GLN A 145 41.44 3.16 -4.11
CA GLN A 145 42.53 3.62 -4.97
C GLN A 145 43.81 3.55 -4.16
N ASN A 146 44.68 2.62 -4.51
CA ASN A 146 46.10 2.75 -4.23
C ASN A 146 46.92 2.32 -5.44
N PHE A 147 47.78 3.27 -5.80
CA PHE A 147 48.98 3.28 -6.62
C PHE A 147 49.72 1.94 -6.79
#